data_AF-A0A358DHM3-F1
#
_entry.id   AF-A0A358DHM3-F1
#
_cell.length_a   1.000
_cell.length_b   1.000
_cell.length_c   1.000
_cell.angle_alpha   90.00
_cell.angle_beta   90.00
_cell.angle_gamma   90.00
#
_symmetry.space_group_name_H-M   'P 1'
#
loop_
_entity.id
_entity.type
_entity.pdbx_description
1 polymer ?
#
loop_
_entity_poly.entity_id
_entity_poly.type
_entity_poly.pdbx_seq_one_letter_code
_entity_poly.pdbx_strand_id
1 'polypeptide(L)'
;MVKYLQKNFDSAIKIDKLTSLVPLSRRSIESKFKNEMGISLYQFILNLRIEHFTFLLTTTNLSISDIIFKSGFNDYSNVFRLFRKIKGCT
;
A
#
# COMPACT_ATOMS: atom_id res chain seq x y z
N MET A 1 8.32 12.14 -0.73
CA MET A 1 8.16 10.69 -0.97
C MET A 1 6.87 10.15 -0.36
N VAL A 2 6.66 10.24 0.96
CA VAL A 2 5.45 9.73 1.65
C VAL A 2 4.13 10.22 1.05
N LYS A 3 3.99 11.53 0.83
CA LYS A 3 2.78 12.13 0.21
C LYS A 3 2.48 11.56 -1.19
N TYR A 4 3.51 11.19 -1.95
CA TYR A 4 3.32 10.56 -3.26
C TYR A 4 2.80 9.13 -3.10
N LEU A 5 3.38 8.36 -2.16
CA LEU A 5 2.92 6.99 -1.86
C LEU A 5 1.47 6.98 -1.39
N GLN A 6 1.08 7.91 -0.51
CA GLN A 6 -0.30 8.06 -0.03
C GLN A 6 -1.29 8.45 -1.13
N LYS A 7 -0.84 9.07 -2.22
CA LYS A 7 -1.70 9.44 -3.36
C LYS A 7 -1.78 8.38 -4.45
N ASN A 8 -0.88 7.40 -4.45
CA ASN A 8 -0.74 6.43 -5.56
C ASN A 8 -0.67 4.98 -5.05
N PHE A 9 -1.12 4.71 -3.82
CA PHE A 9 -1.01 3.37 -3.23
C PHE A 9 -1.94 2.35 -3.91
N ASP A 10 -3.02 2.83 -4.52
CA ASP A 10 -4.08 2.10 -5.21
C ASP A 10 -3.65 1.59 -6.60
N SER A 11 -2.74 2.29 -7.27
CA SER A 11 -2.16 1.83 -8.54
C SER A 11 -1.07 0.78 -8.27
N ALA A 12 -0.77 -0.07 -9.27
CA ALA A 12 0.46 -0.85 -9.27
C ALA A 12 1.63 0.14 -9.22
N ILE A 13 2.13 0.41 -8.01
CA ILE A 13 3.13 1.45 -7.77
C ILE A 13 4.31 1.15 -8.65
N LYS A 14 4.41 1.92 -9.73
CA LYS A 14 5.60 1.99 -10.54
C LYS A 14 6.60 2.73 -9.69
N ILE A 15 7.32 2.01 -8.84
CA ILE A 15 8.51 2.54 -8.15
C ILE A 15 9.44 3.21 -9.18
N ASP A 16 9.36 2.78 -10.44
CA ASP A 16 10.01 3.41 -11.60
C ASP A 16 9.60 4.88 -11.85
N LYS A 17 8.35 5.27 -11.56
CA LYS A 17 7.96 6.69 -11.55
C LYS A 17 8.53 7.44 -10.34
N LEU A 18 8.77 6.76 -9.22
CA LEU A 18 9.42 7.38 -8.08
C LEU A 18 10.88 7.70 -8.39
N THR A 19 11.58 6.79 -9.08
CA THR A 19 12.96 6.99 -9.55
C THR A 19 13.08 8.05 -10.65
N SER A 20 12.01 8.40 -11.35
CA SER A 20 12.02 9.53 -12.30
C SER A 20 11.80 10.89 -11.62
N LEU A 21 11.27 10.91 -10.39
CA LEU A 21 11.02 12.13 -9.61
C LEU A 21 12.18 12.51 -8.69
N VAL A 22 13.12 11.60 -8.47
CA VAL A 22 14.26 11.79 -7.55
C VAL A 22 15.50 11.16 -8.19
N PRO A 23 16.68 11.80 -8.15
CA PRO A 23 17.91 11.25 -8.74
C PRO A 23 18.51 10.13 -7.88
N LEU A 24 17.69 9.14 -7.51
CA LEU A 24 18.05 8.01 -6.67
C LEU A 24 17.61 6.72 -7.35
N SER A 25 18.46 5.69 -7.27
CA SER A 25 18.08 4.36 -7.69
C SER A 25 16.95 3.81 -6.81
N ARG A 26 16.19 2.82 -7.32
CA ARG A 26 15.18 2.09 -6.52
C ARG A 26 15.76 1.59 -5.20
N ARG A 27 16.97 1.01 -5.23
CA ARG A 27 17.64 0.46 -4.05
C ARG A 27 18.01 1.55 -3.04
N SER A 28 18.47 2.70 -3.51
CA SER A 28 18.77 3.86 -2.65
C SER A 28 17.50 4.41 -2.00
N ILE A 29 16.40 4.47 -2.75
CA ILE A 29 15.08 4.87 -2.25
C ILE A 29 14.59 3.91 -1.16
N GLU A 30 14.62 2.59 -1.41
CA GLU A 30 14.17 1.59 -0.46
C GLU A 30 15.02 1.58 0.81
N SER A 31 16.34 1.68 0.69
CA SER A 31 17.26 1.74 1.82
C SER A 31 17.02 3.01 2.65
N LYS A 32 16.97 4.18 2.00
CA LYS A 32 16.71 5.45 2.67
C LYS A 32 15.35 5.46 3.36
N PHE A 33 14.30 5.00 2.69
CA PHE A 33 12.97 4.91 3.27
C PHE A 33 12.94 3.98 4.48
N LYS A 34 13.58 2.80 4.38
CA LYS A 34 13.64 1.85 5.50
C LYS A 34 14.40 2.42 6.69
N ASN A 35 15.49 3.15 6.45
CA ASN A 35 16.26 3.78 7.52
C ASN A 35 15.49 4.91 8.21
N GLU A 36 14.68 5.67 7.46
CA GLU A 36 13.87 6.77 8.00
C GLU A 36 12.59 6.30 8.69
N MET A 37 11.93 5.26 8.16
CA MET A 37 10.59 4.82 8.60
C MET A 37 10.61 3.54 9.44
N GLY A 38 11.76 2.87 9.55
CA GLY A 38 11.90 1.59 10.26
C GLY A 38 11.26 0.38 9.55
N ILE A 39 10.50 0.60 8.48
CA ILE A 39 9.84 -0.45 7.70
C ILE A 39 10.13 -0.32 6.21
N SER A 40 10.06 -1.43 5.47
CA SER A 40 10.30 -1.40 4.03
C SER A 40 9.22 -0.56 3.32
N LEU A 41 9.61 0.03 2.18
CA LEU A 41 8.70 0.76 1.31
C LEU A 41 7.46 -0.09 0.96
N TYR A 42 7.70 -1.36 0.62
CA TYR A 42 6.64 -2.33 0.34
C TYR A 42 5.69 -2.54 1.52
N GLN A 43 6.22 -2.71 2.75
CA GLN A 43 5.39 -2.88 3.94
C GLN A 43 4.56 -1.64 4.24
N PHE A 44 5.13 -0.45 4.05
CA PHE A 44 4.39 0.81 4.22
C PHE A 44 3.22 0.92 3.25
N ILE A 45 3.43 0.55 1.97
CA ILE A 45 2.36 0.50 0.97
C ILE A 45 1.27 -0.49 1.38
N LEU A 46 1.65 -1.68 1.83
CA LEU A 46 0.69 -2.68 2.29
C LEU A 46 -0.16 -2.18 3.45
N ASN A 47 0.44 -1.45 4.40
CA ASN A 47 -0.28 -0.85 5.51
C ASN A 47 -1.29 0.19 5.02
N LEU A 48 -0.89 1.10 4.11
CA LEU A 48 -1.81 2.09 3.52
C LEU A 48 -2.99 1.43 2.80
N ARG A 49 -2.73 0.37 2.03
CA ARG A 49 -3.79 -0.37 1.32
C ARG A 49 -4.77 -1.02 2.29
N ILE A 50 -4.29 -1.60 3.40
CA ILE A 50 -5.14 -2.18 4.43
C ILE A 50 -5.93 -1.12 5.19
N GLU A 51 -5.35 0.04 5.47
CA GLU A 51 -6.09 1.15 6.06
C GLU A 51 -7.21 1.63 5.15
N HIS A 52 -6.94 1.80 3.85
CA HIS A 52 -7.97 2.16 2.88
C HIS A 52 -9.05 1.08 2.73
N PHE A 53 -8.66 -0.19 2.70
CA PHE A 53 -9.58 -1.33 2.70
C PHE A 53 -10.50 -1.31 3.93
N THR A 54 -9.95 -1.09 5.12
CA THR A 54 -10.71 -0.98 6.37
C THR A 54 -11.66 0.22 6.34
N PHE A 55 -11.19 1.36 5.81
CA PHE A 55 -12.00 2.55 5.65
C PHE A 55 -13.20 2.30 4.73
N LEU A 56 -12.98 1.72 3.55
CA LEU A 56 -14.07 1.42 2.61
C LEU A 56 -15.05 0.37 3.15
N LEU A 57 -14.55 -0.64 3.88
CA LEU A 57 -15.41 -1.63 4.56
C LEU A 57 -16.36 -1.01 5.59
N THR A 58 -15.95 0.08 6.24
CA THR A 58 -16.72 0.71 7.33
C THR A 58 -17.53 1.93 6.88
N THR A 59 -17.22 2.49 5.71
CA THR A 59 -17.83 3.74 5.23
C THR A 59 -18.65 3.59 3.95
N THR A 60 -18.63 2.40 3.31
CA THR A 60 -19.34 2.16 2.06
C THR A 60 -20.10 0.84 2.08
N ASN A 61 -21.11 0.72 1.21
CA ASN A 61 -21.85 -0.52 0.95
C ASN A 61 -21.37 -1.21 -0.33
N LEU A 62 -20.14 -0.96 -0.76
CA LEU A 62 -19.56 -1.59 -1.93
C LEU A 62 -19.38 -3.08 -1.70
N SER A 63 -19.37 -3.86 -2.79
CA SER A 63 -19.02 -5.27 -2.69
C SER A 63 -17.59 -5.42 -2.21
N ILE A 64 -17.29 -6.49 -1.46
CA ILE A 64 -15.92 -6.77 -0.98
C ILE A 64 -14.94 -6.80 -2.16
N SER A 65 -15.37 -7.32 -3.31
CA SER A 65 -14.64 -7.32 -4.57
C SER A 65 -14.24 -5.92 -5.05
N ASP A 66 -15.19 -4.99 -5.06
CA ASP A 66 -14.92 -3.60 -5.45
C ASP A 66 -13.99 -2.90 -4.45
N ILE A 67 -14.15 -3.20 -3.16
CA ILE A 67 -13.31 -2.63 -2.09
C ILE A 67 -11.86 -3.11 -2.22
N ILE A 68 -11.65 -4.41 -2.50
CA ILE A 68 -10.32 -4.99 -2.75
C ILE A 68 -9.63 -4.30 -3.92
N PHE A 69 -10.35 -4.15 -5.04
CA PHE A 69 -9.83 -3.52 -6.24
C PHE A 69 -9.50 -2.03 -6.01
N LYS A 70 -10.42 -1.28 -5.40
CA LYS A 70 -10.22 0.15 -5.06
C LYS A 70 -9.12 0.38 -4.02
N SER A 71 -8.78 -0.63 -3.23
CA SER A 71 -7.67 -0.58 -2.28
C SER A 71 -6.32 -0.90 -2.91
N GLY A 72 -6.28 -1.18 -4.22
CA GLY A 72 -5.06 -1.44 -4.98
C GLY A 72 -4.52 -2.86 -4.85
N PHE A 73 -5.34 -3.80 -4.41
CA PHE A 73 -4.99 -5.21 -4.40
C PHE A 73 -5.42 -5.89 -5.70
N ASN A 74 -4.50 -6.67 -6.27
CA ASN A 74 -4.76 -7.44 -7.49
C ASN A 74 -5.26 -8.88 -7.20
N ASP A 75 -5.20 -9.32 -5.94
CA ASP A 75 -5.55 -10.68 -5.53
C ASP A 75 -6.22 -10.69 -4.16
N TYR A 76 -7.43 -11.25 -4.13
CA TYR A 76 -8.32 -11.41 -2.99
C TYR A 76 -7.68 -12.20 -1.84
N SER A 77 -6.95 -13.26 -2.16
CA SER A 77 -6.41 -14.19 -1.16
C SER A 77 -5.33 -13.53 -0.30
N ASN A 78 -4.60 -12.58 -0.90
CA ASN A 78 -3.57 -11.82 -0.21
C ASN A 78 -4.16 -10.78 0.76
N VAL A 79 -5.34 -10.22 0.46
CA VAL A 79 -5.94 -9.15 1.29
C VAL A 79 -6.36 -9.67 2.65
N PHE A 80 -7.15 -10.75 2.72
CA PHE A 80 -7.64 -11.26 4.00
C PHE A 80 -6.52 -11.74 4.91
N ARG A 81 -5.51 -12.42 4.35
CA ARG A 81 -4.32 -12.84 5.10
C ARG A 81 -3.56 -11.64 5.66
N LEU A 82 -3.40 -10.60 4.85
CA LEU A 82 -2.71 -9.38 5.24
C LEU A 82 -3.52 -8.57 6.26
N PHE A 83 -4.83 -8.47 6.07
CA PHE A 83 -5.77 -7.83 6.99
C PHE A 83 -5.70 -8.51 8.35
N ARG A 84 -5.82 -9.83 8.42
CA ARG A 84 -5.68 -10.60 9.67
C ARG A 84 -4.30 -10.42 10.31
N LYS A 85 -3.23 -10.39 9.51
CA LYS A 85 -1.86 -10.17 10.01
C LYS A 85 -1.67 -8.77 10.63
N ILE A 86 -2.29 -7.74 10.04
CA ILE A 86 -2.08 -6.33 10.44
C ILE A 86 -3.10 -5.88 11.50
N LYS A 87 -4.36 -6.29 11.36
CA LYS A 87 -5.47 -5.88 12.23
C LYS A 87 -5.84 -6.91 13.31
N GLY A 88 -5.40 -8.16 13.16
CA GLY A 88 -5.64 -9.21 14.16
C GLY A 88 -7.05 -9.81 14.12
N CYS A 89 -7.91 -9.41 13.17
CA CYS A 89 -9.29 -9.86 13.03
C CYS A 89 -9.61 -10.33 11.61
N THR A 90 -10.77 -10.97 11.46
CA THR A 90 -11.35 -11.44 10.18
C THR A 90 -12.60 -10.66 9.84
#